data_AF-A0A9D5ZLF6-F1
#
_entry.id   AF-A0A9D5ZLF6-F1
#
_cell.length_a   1.000
_cell.length_b   1.000
_cell.length_c   1.000
_cell.angle_alpha   90.00
_cell.angle_beta   90.00
_cell.angle_gamma   90.00
#
_symmetry.space_group_name_H-M   'P 1'
#
loop_
_entity.id
_entity.type
_entity.pdbx_description
1 polymer ?
#
loop_
_entity_poly.entity_id
_entity_poly.type
_entity_poly.pdbx_seq_one_letter_code
_entity_poly.pdbx_strand_id
1 'polypeptide(L)'
;MKTILLLALGAIFVVAFNVNYANAAVVTKAFKGDLLEGSRKIVLTFDDGPGTYDTLCENYVVERYPDYEVSKSTTENLLNVLDRYGKELSSKGKIEATFFIRGDHFMAREAISKLVLARGHTLGNHSYSHKNSLAYTEEKDFLEEFIRTHELVRKRLNYQMTVLRPPFGVWSDRLTELFANHPQLNLYHPPIMWNIDSFDFLYKHECNVDVIFSNAMGRTYLQQGGVVLFHDIHAVSVAALNQYLSWFAEENRKISQSRYNRGPKWEIIPLHQALKEYQN
;
A
#
# COMPACT_ATOMS: atom_id res chain seq x y z
N MET A 1 -28.27 40.54 4.54
CA MET A 1 -26.97 39.93 4.87
C MET A 1 -27.16 38.79 5.85
N LYS A 2 -27.19 37.54 5.36
CA LYS A 2 -26.81 36.33 6.10
C LYS A 2 -26.27 35.35 5.06
N THR A 3 -24.95 35.28 4.98
CA THR A 3 -24.22 34.35 4.12
C THR A 3 -24.24 32.99 4.81
N ILE A 4 -24.91 32.01 4.23
CA ILE A 4 -24.82 30.61 4.67
C ILE A 4 -23.64 30.00 3.91
N LEU A 5 -22.57 29.73 4.65
CA LEU A 5 -21.40 29.00 4.20
C LEU A 5 -21.80 27.52 4.02
N LEU A 6 -21.97 27.06 2.78
CA LEU A 6 -22.09 25.64 2.48
C LEU A 6 -20.70 25.00 2.65
N LEU A 7 -20.49 24.31 3.76
CA LEU A 7 -19.42 23.32 3.91
C LEU A 7 -19.75 22.14 2.99
N ALA A 8 -19.04 22.03 1.87
CA ALA A 8 -18.99 20.81 1.08
C ALA A 8 -18.27 19.73 1.89
N LEU A 9 -19.02 19.00 2.72
CA LEU A 9 -18.61 17.69 3.21
C LEU A 9 -18.63 16.75 2.00
N GLY A 10 -17.46 16.61 1.37
CA GLY A 10 -17.25 15.61 0.32
C GLY A 10 -17.69 14.25 0.84
N ALA A 11 -18.73 13.70 0.22
CA ALA A 11 -19.11 12.32 0.42
C ALA A 11 -17.90 11.45 0.10
N ILE A 12 -17.31 10.84 1.15
CA ILE A 12 -16.34 9.76 0.98
C ILE A 12 -17.12 8.66 0.27
N PHE A 13 -16.85 8.50 -1.03
CA PHE A 13 -17.41 7.42 -1.83
C PHE A 13 -16.95 6.11 -1.20
N VAL A 14 -17.83 5.46 -0.44
CA VAL A 14 -17.69 4.05 -0.08
C VAL A 14 -17.82 3.30 -1.39
N VAL A 15 -16.69 2.89 -1.96
CA VAL A 15 -16.71 1.94 -3.07
C VAL A 15 -16.89 0.56 -2.44
N ALA A 16 -18.13 0.25 -2.06
CA ALA A 16 -18.52 -1.10 -1.68
C ALA A 16 -18.48 -1.97 -2.94
N PHE A 17 -17.38 -2.68 -3.15
CA PHE A 17 -17.38 -3.81 -4.07
C PHE A 17 -17.99 -5.00 -3.33
N ASN A 18 -19.03 -5.58 -3.90
CA ASN A 18 -19.48 -6.91 -3.47
C ASN A 18 -18.32 -7.88 -3.71
N VAL A 19 -17.70 -8.36 -2.63
CA VAL A 19 -16.65 -9.38 -2.70
C VAL A 19 -17.31 -10.72 -2.92
N ASN A 20 -16.92 -11.42 -3.99
CA ASN A 20 -17.34 -12.79 -4.22
C ASN A 20 -16.19 -13.74 -3.86
N TYR A 21 -16.22 -14.31 -2.65
CA TYR A 21 -15.33 -15.40 -2.24
C TYR A 21 -15.53 -16.70 -3.06
N ALA A 22 -16.53 -16.74 -3.95
CA ALA A 22 -16.86 -17.92 -4.74
C ALA A 22 -15.90 -18.25 -5.90
N ASN A 23 -14.85 -17.45 -6.15
CA ASN A 23 -13.88 -17.74 -7.22
C ASN A 23 -12.54 -18.24 -6.63
N ALA A 24 -12.31 -19.55 -6.69
CA ALA A 24 -11.10 -20.19 -6.13
C ALA A 24 -9.79 -19.79 -6.84
N ALA A 25 -9.85 -19.39 -8.12
CA ALA A 25 -8.69 -18.80 -8.78
C ALA A 25 -8.33 -17.47 -8.11
N VAL A 26 -9.36 -16.68 -7.75
CA VAL A 26 -9.26 -15.34 -7.10
C VAL A 26 -8.49 -15.36 -5.80
N VAL A 27 -8.87 -16.31 -4.97
CA VAL A 27 -8.21 -16.69 -3.74
C VAL A 27 -6.73 -17.02 -4.06
N THR A 28 -6.46 -17.96 -4.96
CA THR A 28 -5.10 -18.46 -5.23
C THR A 28 -4.10 -17.39 -5.71
N LYS A 29 -4.48 -16.46 -6.58
CA LYS A 29 -3.55 -15.42 -7.06
C LYS A 29 -3.37 -14.24 -6.09
N ALA A 30 -4.45 -13.84 -5.40
CA ALA A 30 -4.32 -12.91 -4.29
C ALA A 30 -3.38 -13.45 -3.19
N PHE A 31 -3.45 -14.78 -2.95
CA PHE A 31 -2.52 -15.49 -2.08
C PHE A 31 -1.09 -15.56 -2.59
N LYS A 32 -0.89 -15.71 -3.90
CA LYS A 32 0.45 -15.76 -4.51
C LYS A 32 1.09 -14.38 -4.72
N GLY A 33 0.31 -13.31 -4.64
CA GLY A 33 0.76 -11.94 -4.90
C GLY A 33 1.00 -11.63 -6.38
N ASP A 34 0.60 -12.52 -7.30
CA ASP A 34 0.87 -12.46 -8.76
C ASP A 34 -0.26 -11.76 -9.55
N LEU A 35 -1.04 -10.88 -8.90
CA LEU A 35 -2.24 -10.22 -9.42
C LEU A 35 -2.04 -9.51 -10.78
N LEU A 36 -0.80 -9.19 -11.14
CA LEU A 36 -0.41 -8.40 -12.30
C LEU A 36 0.83 -8.96 -13.03
N GLU A 37 1.21 -10.21 -12.80
CA GLU A 37 2.36 -10.82 -13.46
C GLU A 37 2.21 -10.75 -15.00
N GLY A 38 3.26 -10.31 -15.70
CA GLY A 38 3.26 -10.16 -17.16
C GLY A 38 2.54 -8.92 -17.72
N SER A 39 1.86 -8.14 -16.88
CA SER A 39 0.98 -7.04 -17.34
C SER A 39 1.68 -5.71 -17.62
N ARG A 40 2.93 -5.54 -17.17
CA ARG A 40 3.65 -4.26 -17.06
C ARG A 40 2.94 -3.23 -16.16
N LYS A 41 2.03 -3.68 -15.30
CA LYS A 41 1.37 -2.85 -14.29
C LYS A 41 1.85 -3.22 -12.89
N ILE A 42 1.94 -2.22 -12.01
CA ILE A 42 2.20 -2.45 -10.59
C ILE A 42 1.18 -1.78 -9.69
N VAL A 43 1.00 -2.35 -8.50
CA VAL A 43 0.30 -1.73 -7.37
C VAL A 43 1.34 -1.45 -6.28
N LEU A 44 1.38 -0.22 -5.79
CA LEU A 44 2.23 0.16 -4.66
C LEU A 44 1.49 -0.05 -3.34
N THR A 45 2.12 -0.79 -2.43
CA THR A 45 1.58 -1.06 -1.10
C THR A 45 2.61 -0.80 -0.01
N PHE A 46 2.14 -0.31 1.14
CA PHE A 46 2.96 0.05 2.29
C PHE A 46 2.41 -0.58 3.57
N ASP A 47 3.26 -1.27 4.31
CA ASP A 47 2.89 -1.96 5.56
C ASP A 47 3.39 -1.20 6.80
N ASP A 48 2.79 -1.54 7.93
CA ASP A 48 3.11 -1.07 9.29
C ASP A 48 2.79 0.38 9.64
N GLY A 49 2.41 1.21 8.68
CA GLY A 49 2.07 2.61 8.92
C GLY A 49 0.88 2.87 9.85
N PRO A 50 0.60 4.13 10.15
CA PRO A 50 1.43 5.31 9.82
C PRO A 50 2.70 5.39 10.67
N GLY A 51 3.81 5.80 10.05
CA GLY A 51 5.13 5.93 10.66
C GLY A 51 5.51 7.35 11.07
N THR A 52 6.39 7.42 12.07
CA THR A 52 7.14 8.63 12.45
C THR A 52 8.57 8.52 11.97
N TYR A 53 9.19 9.67 11.72
CA TYR A 53 10.57 9.76 11.27
C TYR A 53 11.54 9.08 12.26
N ASP A 54 12.37 8.19 11.72
CA ASP A 54 13.49 7.57 12.43
C ASP A 54 14.77 8.35 12.08
N THR A 55 15.48 8.82 13.10
CA THR A 55 16.72 9.62 12.94
C THR A 55 17.89 8.78 12.43
N LEU A 56 17.82 7.45 12.51
CA LEU A 56 18.94 6.54 12.15
C LEU A 56 19.44 6.72 10.72
N CYS A 57 18.57 7.07 9.77
CA CYS A 57 18.94 7.30 8.36
C CYS A 57 18.54 8.70 7.85
N GLU A 58 18.41 9.68 8.76
CA GLU A 58 17.95 11.04 8.44
C GLU A 58 18.77 11.71 7.33
N ASN A 59 20.09 11.69 7.48
CA ASN A 59 21.01 12.32 6.54
C ASN A 59 20.91 11.71 5.13
N TYR A 60 20.60 10.41 5.02
CA TYR A 60 20.45 9.76 3.71
C TYR A 60 19.23 10.26 2.94
N VAL A 61 18.16 10.62 3.64
CA VAL A 61 16.96 11.22 3.04
C VAL A 61 17.15 12.71 2.79
N VAL A 62 17.86 13.45 3.64
CA VAL A 62 18.06 14.89 3.41
C VAL A 62 19.07 15.14 2.26
N GLU A 63 20.20 14.43 2.25
CA GLU A 63 21.28 14.65 1.27
C GLU A 63 20.88 14.28 -0.17
N ARG A 64 20.07 13.24 -0.34
CA ARG A 64 19.59 12.81 -1.66
C ARG A 64 18.35 13.58 -2.14
N TYR A 65 17.80 14.47 -1.29
CA TYR A 65 16.55 15.20 -1.54
C TYR A 65 16.65 16.68 -1.09
N PRO A 66 17.58 17.47 -1.64
CA PRO A 66 17.81 18.85 -1.19
C PRO A 66 16.62 19.79 -1.42
N ASP A 67 15.69 19.43 -2.32
CA ASP A 67 14.55 20.26 -2.70
C ASP A 67 13.29 20.01 -1.84
N TYR A 68 13.37 19.23 -0.75
CA TYR A 68 12.20 18.83 0.02
C TYR A 68 12.28 19.18 1.51
N GLU A 69 11.21 19.80 2.03
CA GLU A 69 11.02 19.98 3.47
C GLU A 69 10.61 18.64 4.09
N VAL A 70 11.58 17.89 4.61
CA VAL A 70 11.35 16.57 5.22
C VAL A 70 10.39 16.70 6.41
N SER A 71 9.20 16.10 6.28
CA SER A 71 8.25 15.98 7.39
C SER A 71 8.80 15.03 8.45
N LYS A 72 8.40 15.25 9.71
CA LYS A 72 8.64 14.31 10.82
C LYS A 72 7.84 13.00 10.72
N SER A 73 7.12 12.77 9.62
CA SER A 73 6.49 11.49 9.30
C SER A 73 7.10 10.85 8.05
N THR A 74 7.53 9.60 8.18
CA THR A 74 7.93 8.75 7.03
C THR A 74 6.78 8.55 6.06
N THR A 75 5.55 8.29 6.56
CA THR A 75 4.35 8.18 5.73
C THR A 75 4.10 9.44 4.93
N GLU A 76 4.18 10.63 5.55
CA GLU A 76 4.02 11.88 4.83
C GLU A 76 5.08 12.06 3.74
N ASN A 77 6.34 11.78 4.05
CA ASN A 77 7.42 11.83 3.07
C ASN A 77 7.19 10.87 1.89
N LEU A 78 6.65 9.67 2.12
CA LEU A 78 6.25 8.77 1.04
C LEU A 78 5.10 9.34 0.20
N LEU A 79 4.09 9.94 0.83
CA LEU A 79 3.00 10.63 0.10
C LEU A 79 3.56 11.72 -0.83
N ASN A 80 4.55 12.47 -0.37
CA ASN A 80 5.20 13.51 -1.16
C ASN A 80 5.95 12.95 -2.37
N VAL A 81 6.62 11.82 -2.21
CA VAL A 81 7.24 11.08 -3.32
C VAL A 81 6.18 10.62 -4.33
N LEU A 82 5.06 10.06 -3.88
CA LEU A 82 3.98 9.61 -4.76
C LEU A 82 3.38 10.79 -5.57
N ASP A 83 3.16 11.94 -4.94
CA ASP A 83 2.62 13.13 -5.58
C ASP A 83 3.56 13.65 -6.71
N ARG A 84 4.88 13.56 -6.51
CA ARG A 84 5.89 13.99 -7.51
C ARG A 84 5.76 13.26 -8.85
N TYR A 85 5.50 11.95 -8.81
CA TYR A 85 5.52 11.09 -10.01
C TYR A 85 4.13 10.84 -10.62
N GLY A 86 3.06 11.32 -9.96
CA GLY A 86 1.68 11.10 -10.36
C GLY A 86 1.40 11.33 -11.85
N LYS A 87 1.85 12.47 -12.39
CA LYS A 87 1.61 12.88 -13.78
C LYS A 87 2.33 12.01 -14.81
N GLU A 88 3.45 11.39 -14.45
CA GLU A 88 4.29 10.62 -15.38
C GLU A 88 3.96 9.13 -15.35
N LEU A 89 3.56 8.60 -14.18
CA LEU A 89 3.45 7.15 -13.94
C LEU A 89 2.01 6.63 -13.77
N SER A 90 1.02 7.51 -13.72
CA SER A 90 -0.39 7.13 -13.64
C SER A 90 -1.21 7.78 -14.73
N SER A 91 -2.08 7.00 -15.38
CA SER A 91 -3.05 7.49 -16.36
C SER A 91 -4.05 8.51 -15.79
N LYS A 92 -4.27 8.50 -14.47
CA LYS A 92 -5.11 9.49 -13.76
C LYS A 92 -4.35 10.77 -13.39
N GLY A 93 -3.05 10.85 -13.66
CA GLY A 93 -2.20 11.97 -13.28
C GLY A 93 -1.84 12.02 -11.78
N LYS A 94 -2.24 11.00 -11.01
CA LYS A 94 -1.91 10.84 -9.59
C LYS A 94 -1.71 9.36 -9.27
N ILE A 95 -0.64 9.03 -8.54
CA ILE A 95 -0.45 7.67 -8.02
C ILE A 95 -1.36 7.47 -6.81
N GLU A 96 -2.22 6.46 -6.89
CA GLU A 96 -3.02 5.96 -5.78
C GLU A 96 -2.35 4.68 -5.25
N ALA A 97 -2.09 4.63 -3.94
CA ALA A 97 -1.39 3.52 -3.27
C ALA A 97 -2.24 2.98 -2.12
N THR A 98 -1.89 1.81 -1.60
CA THR A 98 -2.58 1.19 -0.45
C THR A 98 -1.66 1.13 0.77
N PHE A 99 -2.12 1.66 1.90
CA PHE A 99 -1.40 1.65 3.16
C PHE A 99 -2.10 0.68 4.12
N PHE A 100 -1.48 -0.46 4.40
CA PHE A 100 -1.93 -1.45 5.37
C PHE A 100 -1.47 -1.01 6.76
N ILE A 101 -2.38 -0.38 7.51
CA ILE A 101 -2.06 0.27 8.76
C ILE A 101 -2.31 -0.64 9.96
N ARG A 102 -1.48 -0.46 10.99
CA ARG A 102 -1.69 -1.07 12.31
C ARG A 102 -2.60 -0.21 13.17
N GLY A 103 -3.46 -0.85 13.95
CA GLY A 103 -4.39 -0.16 14.84
C GLY A 103 -3.69 0.63 15.97
N ASP A 104 -2.61 0.09 16.53
CA ASP A 104 -1.82 0.78 17.55
C ASP A 104 -1.09 2.03 17.01
N HIS A 105 -0.57 1.98 15.80
CA HIS A 105 0.04 3.11 15.12
C HIS A 105 -0.99 4.17 14.74
N PHE A 106 -2.16 3.74 14.26
CA PHE A 106 -3.28 4.63 13.98
C PHE A 106 -3.69 5.43 15.22
N MET A 107 -3.82 4.79 16.39
CA MET A 107 -4.15 5.47 17.65
C MET A 107 -3.21 6.63 17.97
N ALA A 108 -1.91 6.46 17.72
CA ALA A 108 -0.91 7.47 18.00
C ALA A 108 -0.86 8.58 16.94
N ARG A 109 -1.38 8.33 15.72
CA ARG A 109 -1.07 9.13 14.53
C ARG A 109 -2.26 9.26 13.57
N GLU A 110 -3.47 9.36 14.11
CA GLU A 110 -4.73 9.46 13.35
C GLU A 110 -4.69 10.53 12.24
N ALA A 111 -4.07 11.69 12.52
CA ALA A 111 -3.94 12.79 11.57
C ALA A 111 -3.21 12.40 10.28
N ILE A 112 -2.23 11.49 10.37
CA ILE A 112 -1.46 11.02 9.21
C ILE A 112 -2.33 10.10 8.36
N SER A 113 -3.08 9.17 8.96
CA SER A 113 -4.03 8.34 8.21
C SER A 113 -5.15 9.17 7.57
N LYS A 114 -5.59 10.25 8.21
CA LYS A 114 -6.52 11.22 7.59
C LYS A 114 -5.88 11.90 6.38
N LEU A 115 -4.60 12.25 6.44
CA LEU A 115 -3.85 12.81 5.31
C LEU A 115 -3.74 11.81 4.14
N VAL A 116 -3.46 10.53 4.43
CA VAL A 116 -3.43 9.45 3.44
C VAL A 116 -4.75 9.39 2.66
N LEU A 117 -5.89 9.41 3.36
CA LEU A 117 -7.21 9.43 2.72
C LEU A 117 -7.48 10.73 1.96
N ALA A 118 -7.13 11.88 2.53
CA ALA A 118 -7.33 13.19 1.89
C ALA A 118 -6.51 13.33 0.60
N ARG A 119 -5.37 12.64 0.51
CA ARG A 119 -4.58 12.52 -0.72
C ARG A 119 -5.04 11.37 -1.62
N GLY A 120 -6.20 10.77 -1.39
CA GLY A 120 -6.82 9.82 -2.33
C GLY A 120 -6.18 8.42 -2.34
N HIS A 121 -5.38 8.08 -1.33
CA HIS A 121 -4.86 6.72 -1.16
C HIS A 121 -5.86 5.85 -0.38
N THR A 122 -5.65 4.54 -0.40
CA THR A 122 -6.50 3.55 0.27
C THR A 122 -5.88 3.15 1.61
N LEU A 123 -6.68 3.07 2.67
CA LEU A 123 -6.29 2.39 3.91
C LEU A 123 -6.75 0.92 3.87
N GLY A 124 -5.84 0.02 4.23
CA GLY A 124 -6.07 -1.39 4.48
C GLY A 124 -5.74 -1.76 5.93
N ASN A 125 -6.22 -2.92 6.37
CA ASN A 125 -6.03 -3.39 7.74
C ASN A 125 -4.80 -4.31 7.86
N HIS A 126 -3.90 -4.01 8.80
CA HIS A 126 -2.70 -4.80 9.08
C HIS A 126 -2.65 -5.33 10.52
N SER A 127 -3.80 -5.76 11.05
CA SER A 127 -4.00 -6.15 12.45
C SER A 127 -3.87 -4.96 13.43
N TYR A 128 -4.01 -5.20 14.73
CA TYR A 128 -3.88 -4.15 15.74
C TYR A 128 -2.44 -3.97 16.19
N SER A 129 -1.74 -5.08 16.48
CA SER A 129 -0.44 -5.08 17.15
C SER A 129 0.71 -5.73 16.37
N HIS A 130 0.41 -6.38 15.23
CA HIS A 130 1.42 -7.04 14.39
C HIS A 130 2.25 -8.12 15.11
N LYS A 131 1.59 -8.95 15.94
CA LYS A 131 2.26 -10.06 16.64
C LYS A 131 2.70 -11.16 15.67
N ASN A 132 3.95 -11.63 15.79
CA ASN A 132 4.48 -12.73 14.98
C ASN A 132 3.69 -14.04 15.16
N SER A 133 3.13 -14.26 16.35
CA SER A 133 2.33 -15.45 16.66
C SER A 133 0.87 -15.35 16.23
N LEU A 134 0.44 -14.22 15.64
CA LEU A 134 -0.98 -13.89 15.45
C LEU A 134 -1.76 -15.01 14.76
N ALA A 135 -1.25 -15.55 13.65
CA ALA A 135 -1.91 -16.60 12.89
C ALA A 135 -2.04 -17.94 13.64
N TYR A 136 -1.36 -18.11 14.78
CA TYR A 136 -1.38 -19.30 15.62
C TYR A 136 -2.15 -19.11 16.92
N THR A 137 -2.77 -17.93 17.11
CA THR A 137 -3.65 -17.68 18.26
C THR A 137 -5.03 -18.30 18.06
N GLU A 138 -5.84 -18.30 19.12
CA GLU A 138 -7.24 -18.70 19.05
C GLU A 138 -8.01 -17.82 18.07
N GLU A 139 -9.01 -18.37 17.37
CA GLU A 139 -9.77 -17.63 16.33
C GLU A 139 -10.32 -16.30 16.83
N LYS A 140 -10.79 -16.29 18.08
CA LYS A 140 -11.31 -15.08 18.71
C LYS A 140 -10.24 -13.99 18.83
N ASP A 141 -9.04 -14.35 19.28
CA ASP A 141 -7.95 -13.39 19.46
C ASP A 141 -7.42 -12.90 18.11
N PHE A 142 -7.37 -13.80 17.12
CA PHE A 142 -7.05 -13.45 15.75
C PHE A 142 -8.03 -12.43 15.16
N LEU A 143 -9.34 -12.70 15.27
CA LEU A 143 -10.38 -11.81 14.76
C LEU A 143 -10.39 -10.46 15.47
N GLU A 144 -10.19 -10.46 16.79
CA GLU A 144 -10.17 -9.24 17.59
C GLU A 144 -9.11 -8.24 17.10
N GLU A 145 -7.94 -8.72 16.66
CA GLU A 145 -6.89 -7.85 16.13
C GLU A 145 -7.33 -7.09 14.86
N PHE A 146 -8.10 -7.72 13.98
CA PHE A 146 -8.62 -7.05 12.78
C PHE A 146 -9.88 -6.23 13.06
N ILE A 147 -10.81 -6.75 13.87
CA ILE A 147 -12.04 -6.05 14.27
C ILE A 147 -11.71 -4.77 15.00
N ARG A 148 -10.77 -4.81 15.95
CA ARG A 148 -10.37 -3.64 16.73
C ARG A 148 -9.82 -2.54 15.84
N THR A 149 -8.94 -2.87 14.90
CA THR A 149 -8.41 -1.90 13.92
C THR A 149 -9.51 -1.38 13.00
N HIS A 150 -10.40 -2.24 12.50
CA HIS A 150 -11.53 -1.85 11.66
C HIS A 150 -12.45 -0.85 12.36
N GLU A 151 -12.92 -1.19 13.56
CA GLU A 151 -13.84 -0.36 14.33
C GLU A 151 -13.23 0.97 14.73
N LEU A 152 -11.94 0.98 15.05
CA LEU A 152 -11.21 2.19 15.39
C LEU A 152 -11.18 3.17 14.21
N VAL A 153 -10.75 2.72 13.04
CA VAL A 153 -10.69 3.54 11.82
C VAL A 153 -12.09 3.98 11.40
N ARG A 154 -13.07 3.07 11.42
CA ARG A 154 -14.47 3.36 11.07
C ARG A 154 -15.06 4.46 11.94
N LYS A 155 -14.87 4.39 13.26
CA LYS A 155 -15.42 5.39 14.20
C LYS A 155 -14.73 6.75 14.10
N ARG A 156 -13.42 6.77 13.88
CA ARG A 156 -12.61 7.99 13.91
C ARG A 156 -12.61 8.73 12.57
N LEU A 157 -12.54 7.99 11.47
CA LEU A 157 -12.43 8.57 10.12
C LEU A 157 -13.67 8.39 9.25
N ASN A 158 -14.71 7.71 9.74
CA ASN A 158 -15.88 7.33 8.93
C ASN A 158 -15.48 6.58 7.65
N TYR A 159 -14.49 5.70 7.76
CA TYR A 159 -13.90 4.96 6.65
C TYR A 159 -14.02 3.45 6.89
N GLN A 160 -14.58 2.73 5.92
CA GLN A 160 -14.67 1.26 5.96
C GLN A 160 -13.50 0.64 5.18
N MET A 161 -12.64 -0.08 5.88
CA MET A 161 -11.57 -0.86 5.25
C MET A 161 -12.15 -2.14 4.64
N THR A 162 -11.87 -2.39 3.36
CA THR A 162 -12.31 -3.58 2.61
C THR A 162 -11.15 -4.50 2.22
N VAL A 163 -9.90 -4.11 2.50
CA VAL A 163 -8.71 -4.89 2.19
C VAL A 163 -7.85 -5.06 3.43
N LEU A 164 -7.17 -6.19 3.52
CA LEU A 164 -6.23 -6.49 4.59
C LEU A 164 -4.98 -7.14 4.03
N ARG A 165 -3.91 -7.06 4.81
CA ARG A 165 -2.71 -7.87 4.65
C ARG A 165 -2.37 -8.46 6.01
N PRO A 166 -2.15 -9.77 6.13
CA PRO A 166 -1.78 -10.35 7.41
C PRO A 166 -0.30 -10.07 7.71
N PRO A 167 0.04 -9.80 8.99
CA PRO A 167 1.43 -9.76 9.44
C PRO A 167 2.22 -10.97 8.94
N PHE A 168 3.43 -10.73 8.44
CA PHE A 168 4.35 -11.76 7.93
C PHE A 168 3.82 -12.60 6.74
N GLY A 169 2.71 -12.20 6.11
CA GLY A 169 2.09 -12.95 5.02
C GLY A 169 1.51 -14.30 5.45
N VAL A 170 1.34 -14.55 6.75
CA VAL A 170 0.85 -15.84 7.24
C VAL A 170 -0.67 -15.87 7.18
N TRP A 171 -1.20 -16.74 6.31
CA TRP A 171 -2.64 -16.95 6.14
C TRP A 171 -2.97 -18.40 5.77
N SER A 172 -4.21 -18.82 6.00
CA SER A 172 -4.71 -20.15 5.62
C SER A 172 -6.16 -20.10 5.16
N ASP A 173 -6.61 -21.14 4.46
CA ASP A 173 -8.00 -21.27 4.01
C ASP A 173 -9.01 -21.20 5.17
N ARG A 174 -8.64 -21.76 6.34
CA ARG A 174 -9.43 -21.61 7.58
C ARG A 174 -9.67 -20.15 7.94
N LEU A 175 -8.66 -19.29 7.83
CA LEU A 175 -8.80 -17.86 8.12
C LEU A 175 -9.63 -17.13 7.06
N THR A 176 -9.56 -17.58 5.81
CA THR A 176 -10.44 -17.12 4.73
C THR A 176 -11.91 -17.37 5.05
N GLU A 177 -12.25 -18.62 5.45
CA GLU A 177 -13.61 -18.99 5.85
C GLU A 177 -14.06 -18.22 7.09
N LEU A 178 -13.17 -18.04 8.06
CA LEU A 178 -13.45 -17.28 9.27
C LEU A 178 -13.84 -15.83 8.95
N PHE A 179 -13.12 -15.17 8.03
CA PHE A 179 -13.44 -13.82 7.58
C PHE A 179 -14.74 -13.76 6.78
N ALA A 180 -14.94 -14.67 5.83
CA ALA A 180 -16.11 -14.71 4.98
C ALA A 180 -17.41 -14.92 5.77
N ASN A 181 -17.36 -15.68 6.87
CA ASN A 181 -18.52 -15.98 7.71
C ASN A 181 -18.73 -14.99 8.87
N HIS A 182 -17.78 -14.08 9.12
CA HIS A 182 -17.89 -13.13 10.23
C HIS A 182 -18.69 -11.87 9.84
N PRO A 183 -19.76 -11.48 10.57
CA PRO A 183 -20.66 -10.39 10.16
C PRO A 183 -20.01 -9.01 9.97
N GLN A 184 -18.88 -8.74 10.63
CA GLN A 184 -18.15 -7.48 10.51
C GLN A 184 -16.97 -7.54 9.53
N LEU A 185 -16.56 -8.74 9.10
CA LEU A 185 -15.36 -8.91 8.28
C LEU A 185 -15.67 -9.53 6.90
N ASN A 186 -16.90 -10.00 6.68
CA ASN A 186 -17.34 -10.56 5.40
C ASN A 186 -17.34 -9.56 4.22
N LEU A 187 -17.15 -8.26 4.50
CA LEU A 187 -16.94 -7.23 3.48
C LEU A 187 -15.50 -7.17 2.95
N TYR A 188 -14.56 -7.87 3.58
CA TYR A 188 -13.17 -7.84 3.16
C TYR A 188 -12.97 -8.66 1.89
N HIS A 189 -12.07 -8.19 1.03
CA HIS A 189 -11.48 -9.02 -0.01
C HIS A 189 -10.57 -10.10 0.61
N PRO A 190 -10.27 -11.18 -0.14
CA PRO A 190 -9.15 -12.06 0.20
C PRO A 190 -7.88 -11.26 0.51
N PRO A 191 -7.00 -11.77 1.40
CA PRO A 191 -5.80 -11.07 1.82
C PRO A 191 -4.93 -10.68 0.62
N ILE A 192 -4.41 -9.46 0.65
CA ILE A 192 -3.56 -8.92 -0.40
C ILE A 192 -2.11 -9.23 -0.05
N MET A 193 -1.48 -10.15 -0.78
CA MET A 193 -0.05 -10.47 -0.61
C MET A 193 0.83 -9.62 -1.53
N TRP A 194 2.07 -10.05 -1.79
CA TRP A 194 3.03 -9.39 -2.68
C TRP A 194 3.91 -10.43 -3.39
N ASN A 195 4.37 -10.09 -4.59
CA ASN A 195 5.39 -10.85 -5.33
C ASN A 195 6.67 -10.03 -5.59
N ILE A 196 6.62 -8.71 -5.37
CA ILE A 196 7.76 -7.80 -5.48
C ILE A 196 8.07 -7.26 -4.09
N ASP A 197 8.99 -7.91 -3.39
CA ASP A 197 9.48 -7.50 -2.06
C ASP A 197 10.72 -6.60 -2.18
N SER A 198 10.68 -5.42 -1.58
CA SER A 198 11.83 -4.51 -1.52
C SER A 198 12.88 -4.95 -0.51
N PHE A 199 12.51 -5.76 0.48
CA PHE A 199 13.30 -6.10 1.67
C PHE A 199 13.82 -4.88 2.44
N ASP A 200 13.15 -3.75 2.35
CA ASP A 200 13.53 -2.51 3.04
C ASP A 200 13.70 -2.69 4.55
N PHE A 201 12.85 -3.51 5.19
CA PHE A 201 12.93 -3.82 6.61
C PHE A 201 14.25 -4.50 7.04
N LEU A 202 14.97 -5.17 6.12
CA LEU A 202 16.27 -5.81 6.40
C LEU A 202 17.42 -4.81 6.40
N TYR A 203 17.28 -3.68 5.70
CA TYR A 203 18.37 -2.72 5.46
C TYR A 203 18.16 -1.36 6.12
N LYS A 204 17.17 -1.29 7.02
CA LYS A 204 16.78 -0.06 7.73
C LYS A 204 17.85 0.49 8.67
N HIS A 205 18.79 -0.33 9.13
CA HIS A 205 19.86 0.09 10.04
C HIS A 205 21.16 0.38 9.28
N GLU A 206 21.40 -0.28 8.15
CA GLU A 206 22.55 -0.06 7.27
C GLU A 206 22.35 1.11 6.31
N CYS A 207 21.15 1.70 6.27
CA CYS A 207 20.76 2.78 5.36
C CYS A 207 21.02 2.46 3.87
N ASN A 208 20.90 1.19 3.46
CA ASN A 208 21.31 0.74 2.14
C ASN A 208 20.20 0.87 1.08
N VAL A 209 19.97 2.10 0.64
CA VAL A 209 18.94 2.46 -0.35
C VAL A 209 19.11 1.72 -1.68
N ASP A 210 20.35 1.56 -2.16
CA ASP A 210 20.63 0.98 -3.47
C ASP A 210 20.28 -0.52 -3.52
N VAL A 211 20.48 -1.26 -2.43
CA VAL A 211 20.08 -2.67 -2.35
C VAL A 211 18.57 -2.81 -2.33
N ILE A 212 17.87 -1.97 -1.57
CA ILE A 212 16.39 -1.95 -1.51
C ILE A 212 15.82 -1.66 -2.91
N PHE A 213 16.34 -0.62 -3.58
CA PHE A 213 15.98 -0.30 -4.95
C PHE A 213 16.25 -1.48 -5.91
N SER A 214 17.43 -2.08 -5.83
CA SER A 214 17.82 -3.19 -6.71
C SER A 214 16.93 -4.41 -6.53
N ASN A 215 16.53 -4.73 -5.29
CA ASN A 215 15.59 -5.79 -4.99
C ASN A 215 14.22 -5.54 -5.64
N ALA A 216 13.64 -4.35 -5.40
CA ALA A 216 12.33 -4.00 -5.97
C ALA A 216 12.38 -3.97 -7.51
N MET A 217 13.37 -3.31 -8.10
CA MET A 217 13.56 -3.20 -9.55
C MET A 217 13.80 -4.56 -10.20
N GLY A 218 14.72 -5.36 -9.68
CA GLY A 218 15.04 -6.68 -10.22
C GLY A 218 13.83 -7.61 -10.23
N ARG A 219 13.08 -7.65 -9.12
CA ARG A 219 11.85 -8.44 -9.02
C ARG A 219 10.76 -7.93 -9.96
N THR A 220 10.62 -6.62 -10.10
CA THR A 220 9.69 -6.03 -11.07
C THR A 220 9.99 -6.48 -12.50
N TYR A 221 11.25 -6.48 -12.91
CA TYR A 221 11.64 -7.00 -14.22
C TYR A 221 11.40 -8.50 -14.34
N LEU A 222 11.69 -9.29 -13.32
CA LEU A 222 11.47 -10.74 -13.38
C LEU A 222 9.99 -11.10 -13.50
N GLN A 223 9.13 -10.40 -12.75
CA GLN A 223 7.69 -10.65 -12.69
C GLN A 223 6.91 -9.92 -13.81
N GLN A 224 7.52 -8.92 -14.46
CA GLN A 224 6.88 -8.09 -15.48
C GLN A 224 5.59 -7.41 -14.98
N GLY A 225 5.51 -7.08 -13.69
CA GLY A 225 4.31 -6.52 -13.04
C GLY A 225 3.99 -7.24 -11.73
N GLY A 226 3.19 -6.61 -10.85
CA GLY A 226 2.89 -7.22 -9.55
C GLY A 226 2.43 -6.28 -8.45
N VAL A 227 2.37 -6.81 -7.24
CA VAL A 227 2.10 -6.05 -6.01
C VAL A 227 3.42 -5.84 -5.29
N VAL A 228 3.77 -4.56 -5.09
CA VAL A 228 5.05 -4.13 -4.53
C VAL A 228 4.91 -3.85 -3.04
N LEU A 229 5.77 -4.45 -2.22
CA LEU A 229 5.84 -4.24 -0.78
C LEU A 229 6.98 -3.30 -0.38
N PHE A 230 6.62 -2.25 0.35
CA PHE A 230 7.49 -1.42 1.17
C PHE A 230 6.86 -1.26 2.57
N HIS A 231 7.58 -0.65 3.49
CA HIS A 231 7.10 -0.28 4.82
C HIS A 231 7.18 1.24 4.99
N ASP A 232 6.07 1.90 5.36
CA ASP A 232 6.04 3.36 5.51
C ASP A 232 6.48 3.86 6.89
N ILE A 233 7.28 3.04 7.59
CA ILE A 233 7.84 3.31 8.91
C ILE A 233 9.36 3.49 8.89
N HIS A 234 10.00 3.48 7.72
CA HIS A 234 11.45 3.58 7.56
C HIS A 234 11.84 4.72 6.61
N ALA A 235 12.81 5.53 7.01
CA ALA A 235 13.35 6.62 6.20
C ALA A 235 14.01 6.10 4.90
N VAL A 236 14.67 4.95 4.96
CA VAL A 236 15.27 4.29 3.78
C VAL A 236 14.25 3.92 2.72
N SER A 237 13.02 3.57 3.12
CA SER A 237 11.94 3.21 2.20
C SER A 237 11.46 4.41 1.40
N VAL A 238 11.45 5.61 2.00
CA VAL A 238 11.19 6.88 1.30
C VAL A 238 12.21 7.07 0.17
N ALA A 239 13.50 6.92 0.50
CA ALA A 239 14.58 7.15 -0.45
C ALA A 239 14.58 6.10 -1.57
N ALA A 240 14.37 4.83 -1.22
CA ALA A 240 14.31 3.74 -2.19
C ALA A 240 13.09 3.86 -3.11
N LEU A 241 11.91 4.26 -2.57
CA LEU A 241 10.72 4.47 -3.38
C LEU A 241 10.97 5.53 -4.46
N ASN A 242 11.55 6.68 -4.11
CA ASN A 242 11.77 7.72 -5.12
C ASN A 242 12.79 7.28 -6.18
N GLN A 243 13.86 6.56 -5.82
CA GLN A 243 14.78 5.98 -6.82
C GLN A 243 14.04 4.97 -7.73
N TYR A 244 13.17 4.15 -7.15
CA TYR A 244 12.35 3.19 -7.87
C TYR A 244 11.34 3.85 -8.83
N LEU A 245 10.64 4.91 -8.42
CA LEU A 245 9.74 5.66 -9.30
C LEU A 245 10.49 6.48 -10.36
N SER A 246 11.63 7.06 -10.01
CA SER A 246 12.52 7.72 -10.98
C SER A 246 12.98 6.77 -12.07
N TRP A 247 13.29 5.53 -11.71
CA TRP A 247 13.67 4.49 -12.67
C TRP A 247 12.50 4.15 -13.60
N PHE A 248 11.27 3.97 -13.10
CA PHE A 248 10.10 3.75 -13.97
C PHE A 248 9.86 4.88 -14.96
N ALA A 249 9.98 6.13 -14.50
CA ALA A 249 9.85 7.33 -15.33
C ALA A 249 10.86 7.31 -16.49
N GLU A 250 12.13 7.04 -16.17
CA GLU A 250 13.20 6.88 -17.16
C GLU A 250 12.92 5.73 -18.15
N GLU A 251 12.47 4.57 -17.69
CA GLU A 251 12.12 3.45 -18.57
C GLU A 251 10.96 3.80 -19.52
N ASN A 252 9.94 4.49 -19.02
CA ASN A 252 8.83 4.96 -19.85
C ASN A 252 9.26 6.01 -20.88
N ARG A 253 10.21 6.89 -20.55
CA ARG A 253 10.83 7.81 -21.51
C ARG A 253 11.61 7.07 -22.58
N LYS A 254 12.46 6.10 -22.19
CA LYS A 254 13.20 5.24 -23.12
C LYS A 254 12.29 4.46 -24.06
N ILE A 255 11.16 3.93 -23.56
CA ILE A 255 10.15 3.25 -24.38
C ILE A 255 9.55 4.24 -25.39
N SER A 256 9.17 5.44 -24.94
CA SER A 256 8.57 6.47 -25.80
C SER A 256 9.49 6.97 -26.92
N GLN A 257 10.79 7.06 -26.64
CA GLN A 257 11.80 7.59 -27.55
C GLN A 257 12.43 6.51 -28.45
N SER A 258 12.15 5.22 -28.20
CA SER A 258 12.79 4.15 -28.95
C SER A 258 12.27 4.05 -30.37
N ARG A 259 13.19 3.83 -31.32
CA ARG A 259 12.84 3.44 -32.70
C ARG A 259 12.45 1.96 -32.82
N TYR A 260 12.68 1.17 -31.77
CA TYR A 260 12.35 -0.26 -31.71
C TYR A 260 11.18 -0.48 -30.75
N ASN A 261 10.34 -1.50 -31.02
CA ASN A 261 9.27 -1.86 -30.10
C ASN A 261 9.89 -2.42 -28.79
N ARG A 262 9.81 -1.63 -27.72
CA ARG A 262 10.28 -2.01 -26.37
C ARG A 262 9.15 -2.53 -25.46
N GLY A 263 7.97 -2.80 -26.03
CA GLY A 263 6.79 -3.20 -25.30
C GLY A 263 5.99 -2.00 -24.76
N PRO A 264 4.90 -2.26 -24.03
CA PRO A 264 4.09 -1.21 -23.44
C PRO A 264 4.85 -0.50 -22.31
N LYS A 265 4.45 0.75 -22.05
CA LYS A 265 4.92 1.50 -20.88
C LYS A 265 4.49 0.80 -19.60
N TRP A 266 5.28 0.99 -18.56
CA TRP A 266 4.88 0.64 -17.20
C TRP A 266 3.79 1.58 -16.70
N GLU A 267 2.82 1.04 -15.98
CA GLU A 267 1.74 1.82 -15.37
C GLU A 267 1.60 1.47 -13.88
N ILE A 268 1.41 2.49 -13.05
CA ILE A 268 1.05 2.31 -11.64
C ILE A 268 -0.47 2.50 -11.51
N ILE A 269 -1.15 1.43 -11.10
CA ILE A 269 -2.60 1.41 -10.96
C ILE A 269 -3.01 1.24 -9.49
N PRO A 270 -4.18 1.78 -9.08
CA PRO A 270 -4.70 1.53 -7.74
C PRO A 270 -5.10 0.06 -7.55
N LEU A 271 -5.00 -0.41 -6.31
CA LEU A 271 -5.36 -1.78 -5.94
C LEU A 271 -6.80 -2.15 -6.35
N HIS A 272 -7.76 -1.25 -6.17
CA HIS A 272 -9.16 -1.53 -6.56
C HIS A 272 -9.32 -1.74 -8.07
N GLN A 273 -8.48 -1.12 -8.91
CA GLN A 273 -8.47 -1.37 -10.34
C GLN A 273 -7.87 -2.74 -10.63
N ALA A 274 -6.76 -3.10 -9.99
CA ALA A 274 -6.17 -4.43 -10.12
C ALA A 274 -7.17 -5.54 -9.72
N LEU A 275 -7.89 -5.35 -8.61
CA LEU A 275 -8.92 -6.28 -8.16
C LEU A 275 -10.10 -6.42 -9.15
N LYS A 276 -10.48 -5.34 -9.85
CA LYS A 276 -11.52 -5.38 -10.90
C LYS A 276 -11.04 -6.07 -12.17
N GLU A 277 -9.84 -5.71 -12.64
CA GLU A 277 -9.23 -6.34 -13.82
C GLU A 277 -9.09 -7.84 -13.62
N TYR A 278 -9.01 -8.27 -12.36
CA TYR A 278 -8.90 -9.65 -11.96
C TYR A 278 -10.23 -10.42 -11.85
N GLN A 279 -11.35 -9.72 -11.66
CA GLN A 279 -12.68 -10.34 -11.57
C GLN A 279 -13.33 -10.61 -12.94
N ASN A 280 -12.78 -10.05 -14.02
CA ASN A 280 -13.26 -10.17 -15.40
C ASN A 280 -12.34 -11.06 -16.23
#